data_AF-A0A2A9LX32-F1
#
_entry.id   AF-A0A2A9LX32-F1
#
_cell.length_a   1.000
_cell.length_b   1.000
_cell.length_c   1.000
_cell.angle_alpha   90.00
_cell.angle_beta   90.00
_cell.angle_gamma   90.00
#
_symmetry.space_group_name_H-M   'P 1'
#
loop_
_entity.id
_entity.type
_entity.pdbx_description
1 polymer ?
#
loop_
_entity_poly.entity_id
_entity_poly.type
_entity_poly.pdbx_seq_one_letter_code
_entity_poly.pdbx_strand_id
1 'polypeptide(L)'
;MTGIIVRAAPLAAPATAHMRWDEDSFTLSCDIRHPPDDRTARPAVLRDRLDDQFGVQPETRHVITAGSLTLTLDGAGRLCSFDFYTNTDHWQKADPPPPIPVSPHPPSFSAAFDALGRASVSEPALAYDNAVRCLSLIWQDGASIRYAIAPNLSVVATPDGNLARIDLGGIAPF
;
A
#
# COMPACT_ATOMS: atom_id res chain seq x y z
N MET A 1 -12.45 -16.20 -3.03
CA MET A 1 -11.09 -15.84 -2.56
C MET A 1 -11.14 -14.35 -2.27
N THR A 2 -10.87 -13.92 -1.03
CA THR A 2 -11.04 -12.51 -0.62
C THR A 2 -9.80 -11.72 -1.03
N GLY A 3 -9.96 -10.75 -1.92
CA GLY A 3 -8.87 -9.87 -2.37
C GLY A 3 -8.78 -8.58 -1.55
N ILE A 4 -7.68 -7.84 -1.72
CA ILE A 4 -7.55 -6.48 -1.22
C ILE A 4 -8.21 -5.55 -2.24
N ILE A 5 -9.16 -4.72 -1.81
CA ILE A 5 -9.83 -3.74 -2.66
C ILE A 5 -9.17 -2.37 -2.46
N VAL A 6 -8.80 -1.74 -3.57
CA VAL A 6 -8.23 -0.40 -3.71
C VAL A 6 -9.31 0.55 -4.20
N ARG A 7 -9.55 1.62 -3.43
CA ARG A 7 -10.45 2.71 -3.77
C ARG A 7 -9.68 4.01 -3.80
N ALA A 8 -9.96 4.87 -4.76
CA ALA A 8 -9.23 6.12 -4.93
C ALA A 8 -10.10 7.33 -4.60
N ALA A 9 -9.52 8.31 -3.91
CA ALA A 9 -10.15 9.61 -3.63
C ALA A 9 -9.19 10.74 -4.04
N PRO A 10 -9.66 11.96 -4.37
CA PRO A 10 -8.78 13.04 -4.82
C PRO A 10 -7.72 13.41 -3.77
N LEU A 11 -6.49 13.65 -4.22
CA LEU A 11 -5.37 14.03 -3.35
C LEU A 11 -5.31 15.55 -3.16
N ALA A 12 -4.99 15.99 -1.94
CA ALA A 12 -4.56 17.37 -1.70
C ALA A 12 -3.03 17.55 -1.85
N ALA A 13 -2.22 16.60 -1.37
CA ALA A 13 -0.75 16.58 -1.50
C ALA A 13 -0.17 15.16 -1.38
N PRO A 14 0.97 14.82 -2.03
CA PRO A 14 1.60 13.50 -1.96
C PRO A 14 2.08 13.11 -0.57
N ALA A 15 2.08 11.80 -0.29
CA ALA A 15 2.71 11.25 0.90
C ALA A 15 4.23 11.21 0.76
N THR A 16 4.91 11.02 1.88
CA THR A 16 6.35 10.71 1.92
C THR A 16 6.53 9.26 2.29
N ALA A 17 7.48 8.57 1.65
CA ALA A 17 7.81 7.18 1.94
C ALA A 17 9.30 7.06 2.29
N HIS A 18 9.59 6.33 3.36
CA HIS A 18 10.95 6.04 3.81
C HIS A 18 11.17 4.53 3.80
N MET A 19 12.07 4.07 2.95
CA MET A 19 12.38 2.65 2.79
C MET A 19 13.65 2.32 3.57
N ARG A 20 13.65 1.16 4.24
CA ARG A 20 14.79 0.64 4.97
C ARG A 20 14.97 -0.84 4.67
N TRP A 21 16.16 -1.17 4.17
CA TRP A 21 16.60 -2.54 4.00
C TRP A 21 17.34 -3.00 5.26
N ASP A 22 16.96 -4.14 5.81
CA ASP A 22 17.62 -4.82 6.91
C ASP A 22 18.27 -6.10 6.35
N GLU A 23 19.60 -6.08 6.19
CA GLU A 23 20.39 -7.17 5.58
C GLU A 23 20.36 -8.43 6.44
N ASP A 24 20.42 -8.28 7.76
CA ASP A 24 20.53 -9.41 8.69
C ASP A 24 19.23 -10.24 8.72
N SER A 25 18.09 -9.57 8.58
CA SER A 25 16.77 -10.19 8.59
C SER A 25 16.15 -10.38 7.21
N PHE A 26 16.85 -9.97 6.14
CA PHE A 26 16.32 -9.97 4.77
C PHE A 26 14.94 -9.30 4.69
N THR A 27 14.75 -8.19 5.42
CA THR A 27 13.45 -7.51 5.51
C THR A 27 13.53 -6.13 4.90
N LEU A 28 12.60 -5.82 3.99
CA LEU A 28 12.40 -4.47 3.50
C LEU A 28 11.16 -3.88 4.18
N SER A 29 11.39 -2.81 4.92
CA SER A 29 10.36 -2.00 5.57
C SER A 29 10.15 -0.71 4.80
N CYS A 30 8.92 -0.23 4.75
CA CYS A 30 8.59 1.09 4.21
C CYS A 30 7.58 1.79 5.11
N ASP A 31 7.97 2.94 5.65
CA ASP A 31 7.11 3.82 6.43
C ASP A 31 6.57 4.95 5.55
N ILE A 32 5.27 5.19 5.60
CA ILE A 32 4.55 6.15 4.77
C ILE A 32 3.85 7.17 5.66
N ARG A 33 4.16 8.44 5.43
CA ARG A 33 3.55 9.57 6.14
C ARG A 33 2.72 10.39 5.18
N HIS A 34 1.40 10.37 5.41
CA HIS A 34 0.45 11.19 4.69
C HIS A 34 0.38 12.59 5.30
N PRO A 35 0.13 13.64 4.50
CA PRO A 35 -0.23 14.94 5.05
C PRO A 35 -1.48 14.83 5.93
N PRO A 36 -1.65 15.74 6.92
CA PRO A 36 -2.84 15.80 7.74
C PRO A 36 -4.08 15.84 6.85
N ASP A 37 -5.07 14.99 7.14
CA ASP A 37 -6.36 15.07 6.47
C ASP A 37 -7.05 16.35 6.94
N ASP A 38 -7.35 17.27 6.03
CA ASP A 38 -8.00 18.53 6.37
C ASP A 38 -9.49 18.28 6.59
N ARG A 39 -9.79 17.69 7.76
CA ARG A 39 -11.15 17.35 8.19
C ARG A 39 -12.08 18.56 8.25
N THR A 40 -11.55 19.78 8.24
CA THR A 40 -12.34 21.02 8.28
C THR A 40 -13.12 21.30 6.99
N ALA A 41 -12.76 20.66 5.86
CA ALA A 41 -13.45 20.82 4.58
C ALA A 41 -14.64 19.86 4.39
N ARG A 42 -14.80 18.83 5.25
CA ARG A 42 -15.95 17.91 5.19
C ARG A 42 -17.04 18.37 6.15
N PRO A 43 -18.34 18.35 5.76
CA PRO A 43 -19.42 18.58 6.71
C PRO A 43 -19.28 17.55 7.84
N ALA A 44 -19.02 18.00 9.06
CA ALA A 44 -18.86 17.10 10.21
C ALA A 44 -20.13 16.27 10.37
N VAL A 45 -20.03 14.97 10.07
CA VAL A 45 -21.15 14.06 10.23
C VAL A 45 -21.32 13.82 11.73
N LEU A 46 -22.54 13.54 12.20
CA LEU A 46 -22.82 13.31 13.62
C LEU A 46 -21.84 12.33 14.29
N ARG A 47 -21.38 11.33 13.52
CA ARG A 47 -20.38 10.35 13.93
C ARG A 47 -19.03 10.98 14.30
N ASP A 48 -18.47 11.85 13.46
CA ASP A 48 -17.16 12.47 13.69
C ASP A 48 -17.19 13.33 14.97
N ARG A 49 -18.32 14.01 15.21
CA ARG A 49 -18.53 14.81 16.42
C ARG A 49 -18.63 13.94 17.68
N LEU A 50 -19.23 12.77 17.58
CA LEU A 50 -19.32 11.82 18.70
C LEU A 50 -17.94 11.20 18.97
N ASP A 51 -17.21 10.80 17.93
CA ASP A 51 -15.87 10.23 18.06
C ASP A 51 -14.90 11.24 18.72
N ASP A 52 -14.95 12.52 18.33
CA ASP A 52 -14.20 13.61 18.98
C ASP A 52 -14.66 13.86 20.43
N GLN A 53 -15.97 13.85 20.71
CA GLN A 53 -16.52 14.10 22.04
C GLN A 53 -16.16 13.00 23.04
N PHE A 54 -16.05 11.75 22.58
CA PHE A 54 -15.72 10.60 23.42
C PHE A 54 -14.23 10.24 23.41
N GLY A 55 -13.39 11.03 22.73
CA GLY A 55 -11.96 10.75 22.62
C GLY A 55 -11.67 9.39 21.96
N VAL A 56 -12.57 8.93 21.08
CA VAL A 56 -12.39 7.71 20.31
C VAL A 56 -11.28 7.98 19.31
N GLN A 57 -10.07 7.57 19.66
CA GLN A 57 -8.94 7.72 18.76
C GLN A 57 -9.20 6.86 17.51
N PRO A 58 -9.07 7.42 16.30
CA PRO A 58 -9.22 6.68 15.05
C PRO A 58 -8.02 5.73 14.78
N GLU A 59 -7.34 5.29 15.83
CA GLU A 59 -6.03 4.61 15.79
C GLU A 59 -6.13 3.08 15.70
N THR A 60 -7.29 2.53 15.32
CA THR A 60 -7.32 1.13 14.93
C THR A 60 -6.55 0.97 13.63
N ARG A 61 -5.27 0.59 13.77
CA ARG A 61 -4.46 0.16 12.64
C ARG A 61 -5.05 -1.14 12.10
N HIS A 62 -5.29 -1.17 10.81
CA HIS A 62 -5.73 -2.39 10.13
C HIS A 62 -4.51 -3.08 9.55
N VAL A 63 -4.45 -4.40 9.71
CA VAL A 63 -3.31 -5.19 9.26
C VAL A 63 -3.77 -6.20 8.22
N ILE A 64 -3.12 -6.19 7.06
CA ILE A 64 -3.31 -7.21 6.02
C ILE A 64 -2.03 -8.03 5.90
N THR A 65 -2.13 -9.34 6.07
CA THR A 65 -1.01 -10.27 5.89
C THR A 65 -1.17 -11.06 4.60
N ALA A 66 -0.09 -11.17 3.83
CA ALA A 66 -0.01 -11.93 2.59
C ALA A 66 1.27 -12.76 2.60
N GLY A 67 1.23 -13.93 3.26
CA GLY A 67 2.43 -14.73 3.52
C GLY A 67 3.46 -13.95 4.35
N SER A 68 4.61 -13.70 3.75
CA SER A 68 5.73 -12.93 4.33
C SER A 68 5.54 -11.40 4.35
N LEU A 69 4.52 -10.87 3.68
CA LEU A 69 4.20 -9.45 3.63
C LEU A 69 3.15 -9.06 4.68
N THR A 70 3.39 -7.95 5.37
CA THR A 70 2.43 -7.29 6.25
C THR A 70 2.21 -5.86 5.78
N LEU A 71 0.96 -5.47 5.54
CA LEU A 71 0.53 -4.10 5.25
C LEU A 71 -0.19 -3.53 6.47
N THR A 72 0.17 -2.32 6.89
CA THR A 72 -0.49 -1.59 7.97
C THR A 72 -1.19 -0.36 7.41
N LEU A 73 -2.48 -0.19 7.74
CA LEU A 73 -3.32 0.91 7.29
C LEU A 73 -3.73 1.82 8.47
N ASP A 74 -3.91 3.12 8.22
CA ASP A 74 -4.54 4.01 9.20
C ASP A 74 -6.07 3.79 9.27
N GLY A 75 -6.73 4.53 10.18
CA GLY A 75 -8.19 4.52 10.32
C GLY A 75 -8.96 5.02 9.09
N ALA A 76 -8.28 5.62 8.10
CA ALA A 76 -8.87 6.00 6.81
C ALA A 76 -8.59 4.95 5.71
N GLY A 77 -7.96 3.83 6.06
CA GLY A 77 -7.59 2.77 5.12
C GLY A 77 -6.43 3.13 4.21
N ARG A 78 -5.65 4.19 4.49
CA ARG A 78 -4.46 4.54 3.71
C ARG A 78 -3.28 3.68 4.16
N LEU A 79 -2.44 3.26 3.22
CA LEU A 79 -1.23 2.50 3.55
C LEU A 79 -0.26 3.38 4.36
N CYS A 80 0.08 2.95 5.57
CA CYS A 80 0.97 3.64 6.50
C CYS A 80 2.32 2.98 6.63
N SER A 81 2.37 1.66 6.58
CA SER A 81 3.63 0.95 6.46
C SER A 81 3.42 -0.40 5.81
N PHE A 82 4.51 -0.97 5.31
CA PHE A 82 4.56 -2.40 5.05
C PHE A 82 5.94 -2.96 5.34
N ASP A 83 5.94 -4.23 5.73
CA ASP A 83 7.13 -5.01 6.01
C ASP A 83 7.03 -6.31 5.22
N PHE A 84 8.11 -6.70 4.55
CA PHE A 84 8.16 -8.00 3.93
C PHE A 84 9.54 -8.60 3.97
N TYR A 85 9.56 -9.90 4.20
CA TYR A 85 10.75 -10.71 4.07
C TYR A 85 11.03 -10.99 2.59
N THR A 86 12.27 -10.77 2.17
CA THR A 86 12.71 -10.92 0.79
C THR A 86 14.21 -11.16 0.72
N ASN A 87 14.62 -12.18 -0.04
CA ASN A 87 16.02 -12.45 -0.33
C ASN A 87 16.28 -12.20 -1.82
N THR A 88 17.26 -11.35 -2.12
CA THR A 88 17.69 -10.98 -3.48
C THR A 88 18.01 -12.19 -4.35
N ASP A 89 18.53 -13.27 -3.76
CA ASP A 89 18.89 -14.50 -4.46
C ASP A 89 17.67 -15.23 -5.05
N HIS A 90 16.48 -14.94 -4.52
CA HIS A 90 15.23 -15.55 -4.93
C HIS A 90 14.40 -14.66 -5.86
N TRP A 91 14.92 -13.50 -6.26
CA TRP A 91 14.20 -12.59 -7.14
C TRP A 91 14.10 -13.17 -8.55
N GLN A 92 12.89 -13.15 -9.08
CA GLN A 92 12.67 -13.42 -10.48
C GLN A 92 12.86 -12.12 -11.26
N LYS A 93 13.62 -12.18 -12.36
CA LYS A 93 13.71 -11.04 -13.28
C LYS A 93 12.36 -10.86 -13.96
N ALA A 94 11.81 -9.67 -13.91
CA ALA A 94 10.63 -9.29 -14.69
C ALA A 94 10.99 -8.25 -15.74
N ASP A 95 10.26 -8.28 -16.85
CA ASP A 95 10.22 -7.17 -17.78
C ASP A 95 9.32 -6.06 -17.20
N PRO A 96 9.69 -4.78 -17.38
CA PRO A 96 8.91 -3.69 -16.83
C PRO A 96 7.53 -3.68 -17.49
N PRO A 97 6.43 -3.59 -16.71
CA PRO A 97 5.14 -3.36 -17.30
C PRO A 97 5.15 -2.01 -18.04
N PRO A 98 4.38 -1.87 -19.13
CA PRO A 98 4.28 -0.60 -19.83
C PRO A 98 3.83 0.49 -18.85
N PRO A 99 4.34 1.73 -18.99
CA PRO A 99 3.93 2.83 -18.13
C PRO A 99 2.42 3.06 -18.31
N ILE A 100 1.67 2.89 -17.24
CA ILE A 100 0.24 3.23 -17.17
C ILE A 100 0.14 4.67 -16.63
N PRO A 101 -0.77 5.51 -17.16
CA PRO A 101 -0.98 6.85 -16.65
C PRO A 101 -1.25 6.84 -15.15
N VAL A 102 -0.55 7.73 -14.43
CA VAL A 102 -0.65 7.87 -12.98
C VAL A 102 -1.91 8.66 -12.65
N SER A 103 -2.78 8.07 -11.83
CA SER A 103 -3.93 8.78 -11.29
C SER A 103 -3.52 9.76 -10.18
N PRO A 104 -4.06 10.99 -10.13
CA PRO A 104 -3.77 11.98 -9.09
C PRO A 104 -4.52 11.69 -7.77
N HIS A 105 -4.91 10.44 -7.53
CA HIS A 105 -5.78 10.04 -6.42
C HIS A 105 -5.03 9.04 -5.51
N PRO A 106 -4.91 9.26 -4.19
CA PRO A 106 -4.37 8.29 -3.26
C PRO A 106 -5.26 7.06 -3.19
N PRO A 107 -4.67 5.86 -3.15
CA PRO A 107 -5.39 4.64 -2.86
C PRO A 107 -5.69 4.54 -1.35
N SER A 108 -6.89 4.06 -1.07
CA SER A 108 -7.33 3.51 0.22
C SER A 108 -7.61 2.03 0.02
N PHE A 109 -7.37 1.23 1.04
CA PHE A 109 -7.40 -0.22 1.00
C PHE A 109 -8.51 -0.74 1.91
N SER A 110 -9.17 -1.80 1.47
CA SER A 110 -10.15 -2.52 2.27
C SER A 110 -10.05 -4.03 2.00
N ALA A 111 -10.37 -4.82 3.01
CA ALA A 111 -10.48 -6.27 2.94
C ALA A 111 -11.55 -6.73 3.94
N ALA A 112 -11.87 -8.02 3.97
CA ALA A 112 -12.71 -8.58 5.03
C ALA A 112 -11.88 -8.73 6.31
N PHE A 113 -11.85 -7.66 7.13
CA PHE A 113 -11.16 -7.66 8.42
C PHE A 113 -11.97 -8.42 9.48
N ASP A 114 -11.29 -9.12 10.36
CA ASP A 114 -11.87 -9.71 11.56
C ASP A 114 -12.13 -8.66 12.65
N ALA A 115 -12.69 -9.10 13.78
CA ALA A 115 -12.98 -8.24 14.94
C ALA A 115 -11.72 -7.59 15.56
N LEU A 116 -10.52 -8.05 15.20
CA LEU A 116 -9.24 -7.54 15.67
C LEU A 116 -8.54 -6.66 14.61
N GLY A 117 -9.23 -6.34 13.49
CA GLY A 117 -8.68 -5.51 12.43
C GLY A 117 -7.66 -6.23 11.54
N ARG A 118 -7.72 -7.57 11.47
CA ARG A 118 -6.77 -8.40 10.70
C ARG A 118 -7.45 -9.01 9.49
N ALA A 119 -6.73 -9.05 8.37
CA ALA A 119 -7.14 -9.78 7.17
C ALA A 119 -5.95 -10.60 6.65
N SER A 120 -6.24 -11.79 6.11
CA SER A 120 -5.24 -12.62 5.44
C SER A 120 -5.63 -12.85 3.99
N VAL A 121 -4.65 -12.71 3.10
CA VAL A 121 -4.81 -12.91 1.65
C VAL A 121 -3.68 -13.78 1.10
N SER A 122 -3.74 -14.12 -0.19
CA SER A 122 -2.68 -14.89 -0.84
C SER A 122 -1.37 -14.12 -0.86
N GLU A 123 -0.25 -14.83 -0.69
CA GLU A 123 1.10 -14.27 -0.82
C GLU A 123 1.35 -13.76 -2.25
N PRO A 124 1.96 -12.56 -2.41
CA PRO A 124 2.33 -12.06 -3.73
C PRO A 124 3.57 -12.79 -4.27
N ALA A 125 3.67 -12.88 -5.59
CA ALA A 125 4.93 -13.18 -6.25
C ALA A 125 5.88 -11.96 -6.17
N LEU A 126 7.19 -12.23 -6.12
CA LEU A 126 8.24 -11.22 -6.06
C LEU A 126 8.97 -11.15 -7.40
N ALA A 127 9.12 -9.95 -7.95
CA ALA A 127 9.91 -9.74 -9.15
C ALA A 127 10.71 -8.45 -9.09
N TYR A 128 11.91 -8.46 -9.66
CA TYR A 128 12.81 -7.30 -9.70
C TYR A 128 13.21 -6.96 -11.14
N ASP A 129 13.13 -5.67 -11.47
CA ASP A 129 13.65 -5.10 -12.70
C ASP A 129 14.88 -4.23 -12.39
N ASN A 130 16.04 -4.72 -12.84
CA ASN A 130 17.32 -4.04 -12.65
C ASN A 130 17.47 -2.76 -13.49
N ALA A 131 16.81 -2.66 -14.65
CA ALA A 131 16.97 -1.52 -15.54
C ALA A 131 16.37 -0.24 -14.93
N VAL A 132 15.23 -0.39 -14.26
CA VAL A 132 14.54 0.72 -13.57
C VAL A 132 14.68 0.67 -12.05
N ARG A 133 15.44 -0.30 -11.52
CA ARG A 133 15.65 -0.51 -10.07
C ARG A 133 14.34 -0.57 -9.30
N CYS A 134 13.45 -1.43 -9.76
CA CYS A 134 12.09 -1.56 -9.22
C CYS A 134 11.84 -2.98 -8.73
N LEU A 135 11.39 -3.10 -7.49
CA LEU A 135 10.86 -4.32 -6.93
C LEU A 135 9.32 -4.29 -7.00
N SER A 136 8.72 -5.39 -7.44
CA SER A 136 7.27 -5.55 -7.57
C SER A 136 6.77 -6.69 -6.70
N LEU A 137 5.71 -6.42 -5.93
CA LEU A 137 4.90 -7.41 -5.21
C LEU A 137 3.63 -7.66 -6.04
N ILE A 138 3.45 -8.86 -6.60
CA ILE A 138 2.47 -9.14 -7.66
C ILE A 138 1.42 -10.15 -7.18
N TRP A 139 0.16 -9.75 -7.13
CA TRP A 139 -0.98 -10.64 -6.93
C TRP A 139 -1.61 -11.09 -8.24
N GLN A 140 -1.65 -10.19 -9.23
CA GLN A 140 -2.27 -10.44 -10.53
C GLN A 140 -1.54 -9.67 -11.63
N ASP A 141 -1.42 -10.26 -12.81
CA ASP A 141 -0.93 -9.61 -14.03
C ASP A 141 -2.11 -9.34 -14.97
N GLY A 142 -2.48 -8.06 -15.12
CA GLY A 142 -3.62 -7.66 -15.94
C GLY A 142 -3.70 -6.15 -16.20
N ALA A 143 -4.63 -5.76 -17.08
CA ALA A 143 -4.93 -4.35 -17.35
C ALA A 143 -5.30 -3.65 -16.05
N SER A 144 -4.68 -2.50 -15.79
CA SER A 144 -4.72 -1.91 -14.45
C SER A 144 -4.65 -0.38 -14.46
N ILE A 145 -4.97 0.24 -13.33
CA ILE A 145 -4.78 1.66 -13.04
C ILE A 145 -3.68 1.78 -11.98
N ARG A 146 -2.70 2.66 -12.22
CA ARG A 146 -1.61 2.93 -11.27
C ARG A 146 -1.89 4.20 -10.47
N TYR A 147 -1.73 4.10 -9.17
CA TYR A 147 -1.86 5.18 -8.19
C TYR A 147 -0.50 5.43 -7.54
N ALA A 148 0.03 6.64 -7.66
CA ALA A 148 1.22 7.04 -6.93
C ALA A 148 0.87 7.35 -5.48
N ILE A 149 1.58 6.75 -4.52
CA ILE A 149 1.50 7.11 -3.09
C ILE A 149 2.59 8.12 -2.76
N ALA A 150 3.81 7.84 -3.20
CA ALA A 150 5.00 8.67 -3.05
C ALA A 150 5.86 8.55 -4.33
N PRO A 151 6.90 9.39 -4.53
CA PRO A 151 7.69 9.40 -5.77
C PRO A 151 8.26 8.04 -6.20
N ASN A 152 8.52 7.16 -5.23
CA ASN A 152 9.14 5.84 -5.39
C ASN A 152 8.22 4.68 -4.97
N LEU A 153 6.95 4.96 -4.68
CA LEU A 153 5.98 3.95 -4.24
C LEU A 153 4.68 4.13 -5.01
N SER A 154 4.26 3.08 -5.71
CA SER A 154 2.97 3.07 -6.38
C SER A 154 2.23 1.76 -6.18
N VAL A 155 0.92 1.83 -6.32
CA VAL A 155 0.00 0.70 -6.23
C VAL A 155 -0.74 0.59 -7.54
N VAL A 156 -0.96 -0.64 -7.97
CA VAL A 156 -1.63 -0.98 -9.20
C VAL A 156 -2.87 -1.79 -8.84
N ALA A 157 -4.03 -1.36 -9.34
CA ALA A 157 -5.29 -2.05 -9.14
C ALA A 157 -5.94 -2.41 -10.47
N THR A 158 -6.63 -3.54 -10.51
CA THR A 158 -7.49 -3.94 -11.62
C THR A 158 -8.70 -2.99 -11.76
N PRO A 159 -9.45 -3.02 -12.88
CA PRO A 159 -10.58 -2.12 -13.10
C PRO A 159 -11.74 -2.32 -12.10
N ASP A 160 -11.88 -3.51 -11.53
CA ASP A 160 -12.83 -3.82 -10.46
C ASP A 160 -12.30 -3.45 -9.06
N GLY A 161 -11.11 -2.86 -9.00
CA GLY A 161 -10.51 -2.33 -7.79
C GLY A 161 -9.75 -3.37 -6.97
N ASN A 162 -9.45 -4.57 -7.46
CA ASN A 162 -8.57 -5.49 -6.72
C ASN A 162 -7.11 -5.03 -6.79
N LEU A 163 -6.36 -5.22 -5.70
CA LEU A 163 -4.92 -5.01 -5.70
C LEU A 163 -4.26 -6.00 -6.65
N ALA A 164 -3.59 -5.47 -7.68
CA ALA A 164 -2.82 -6.26 -8.63
C ALA A 164 -1.33 -6.26 -8.26
N ARG A 165 -0.79 -5.09 -7.88
CA ARG A 165 0.65 -4.94 -7.63
C ARG A 165 0.99 -3.78 -6.69
N ILE A 166 2.11 -3.89 -5.99
CA ILE A 166 2.82 -2.77 -5.34
C ILE A 166 4.20 -2.66 -5.98
N ASP A 167 4.57 -1.47 -6.45
CA ASP A 167 5.85 -1.18 -7.10
C ASP A 167 6.70 -0.24 -6.24
N LEU A 168 7.96 -0.63 -6.02
CA LEU A 168 8.95 0.03 -5.19
C LEU A 168 10.16 0.41 -6.03
N GLY A 169 10.25 1.69 -6.38
CA GLY A 169 11.34 2.24 -7.17
C GLY A 169 12.54 2.65 -6.32
N GLY A 170 13.72 2.72 -6.95
CA GLY A 170 14.95 3.13 -6.30
C GLY A 170 15.55 2.08 -5.38
N ILE A 171 15.13 0.82 -5.53
CA ILE A 171 15.71 -0.31 -4.82
C ILE A 171 16.91 -0.79 -5.61
N ALA A 172 18.11 -0.64 -5.05
CA ALA A 172 19.31 -1.28 -5.58
C ALA A 172 19.65 -2.47 -4.68
N PRO A 173 19.59 -3.72 -5.15
CA PRO A 173 20.24 -4.83 -4.47
C PRO A 173 21.75 -4.55 -4.46
N PHE A 174 22.39 -4.83 -3.34
CA PHE A 174 23.83 -4.63 -3.14
C PHE A 174 24.67 -5.59 -4.00
#